data_AF-A0A1R2AU20-F1
#
_entry.id   AF-A0A1R2AU20-F1
#
_cell.length_a   1.000
_cell.length_b   1.000
_cell.length_c   1.000
_cell.angle_alpha   90.00
_cell.angle_beta   90.00
_cell.angle_gamma   90.00
#
_symmetry.space_group_name_H-M   'P 1'
#
loop_
_entity.id
_entity.type
_entity.pdbx_description
1 polymer ?
#
loop_
_entity_poly.entity_id
_entity_poly.type
_entity_poly.pdbx_seq_one_letter_code
_entity_poly.pdbx_strand_id
1 'polypeptide(L)'
;MSIYLDSAVVSINGSVIVIVIVFLGAIMARYKILDKSGAESLSKLILNLLLPALLFTEMMKSLDITEFEDFGIIFIYCTFHIFIGCAVGWVLSKLTSANKNMTNLIMASIAFQDTTAIPLIFAEVLGRSDVTNPDSNFQEDAVSFVLIYTVFVTVFKWTVAYGMLKKVHEGSLLGDIGEIQVKKSFWWTMRKIMNPPIYATLASIPLALIPFLKQYVFCESGAVFADNVFSALVTVGKTASPLICVLLGSNLSEGYPPTADIAKKHIAVILFGKEVIMPLVGLGIAGGAYFYGIIGRVLAISIMIIYAGPTSLQLLMICTTHKNQVDNISKVYLIMYVTAAIPMALWTMCFLILLY
;
A
#
# COMPACT_ATOMS: atom_id res chain seq x y z
N MET A 1 25.83 1.95 20.25
CA MET A 1 26.50 2.22 18.96
C MET A 1 26.01 3.62 18.53
N SER A 2 26.60 4.32 17.54
CA SER A 2 26.08 5.67 17.22
C SER A 2 24.70 5.54 16.57
N ILE A 3 23.78 6.46 16.87
CA ILE A 3 22.40 6.46 16.33
C ILE A 3 22.36 6.30 14.81
N TYR A 4 23.38 6.81 14.12
CA TYR A 4 23.59 6.65 12.68
C TYR A 4 23.78 5.19 12.27
N LEU A 5 24.64 4.45 12.97
CA LEU A 5 24.94 3.06 12.64
C LEU A 5 23.78 2.14 13.04
N ASP A 6 23.13 2.41 14.18
CA ASP A 6 21.95 1.66 14.61
C ASP A 6 20.77 1.88 13.65
N SER A 7 20.50 3.12 13.25
CA SER A 7 19.47 3.45 12.25
C SER A 7 19.74 2.81 10.89
N ALA A 8 21.01 2.80 10.45
CA ALA A 8 21.43 2.16 9.20
C ALA A 8 21.18 0.65 9.24
N VAL A 9 21.62 -0.02 10.32
CA VAL A 9 21.46 -1.48 10.48
C VAL A 9 19.99 -1.88 10.47
N VAL A 10 19.15 -1.17 11.22
CA VAL A 10 17.71 -1.51 11.33
C VAL A 10 17.00 -1.29 9.99
N SER A 11 17.31 -0.20 9.30
CA SER A 11 16.74 0.09 7.98
C SER A 11 17.16 -0.94 6.92
N ILE A 12 18.42 -1.38 6.95
CA ILE A 12 18.93 -2.45 6.08
C ILE A 12 18.24 -3.77 6.40
N ASN A 13 18.06 -4.12 7.67
CA ASN A 13 17.39 -5.36 8.08
C ASN A 13 15.97 -5.47 7.50
N GLY A 14 15.20 -4.38 7.54
CA GLY A 14 13.86 -4.33 6.94
C GLY A 14 13.89 -4.62 5.44
N SER A 15 14.80 -3.98 4.71
CA SER A 15 14.98 -4.22 3.28
C SER A 15 15.46 -5.64 2.95
N VAL A 16 16.37 -6.21 3.75
CA VAL A 16 16.91 -7.56 3.55
C VAL A 16 15.80 -8.61 3.70
N ILE A 17 14.91 -8.48 4.70
CA ILE A 17 13.79 -9.41 4.88
C ILE A 17 12.92 -9.45 3.62
N VAL A 18 12.56 -8.27 3.08
CA VAL A 18 11.76 -8.17 1.86
C VAL A 18 12.49 -8.80 0.67
N ILE A 19 13.76 -8.47 0.46
CA ILE A 19 14.58 -9.00 -0.63
C ILE A 19 14.64 -10.53 -0.57
N VAL A 20 14.85 -11.11 0.61
CA VAL A 20 14.94 -12.57 0.78
C VAL A 20 13.63 -13.24 0.41
N ILE A 21 12.49 -12.74 0.89
CA ILE A 21 11.18 -13.35 0.59
C ILE A 21 10.86 -13.25 -0.92
N VAL A 22 11.15 -12.09 -1.53
CA VAL A 22 11.00 -11.88 -2.98
C VAL A 22 11.92 -12.83 -3.76
N PHE A 23 13.17 -12.98 -3.34
CA PHE A 23 14.11 -13.90 -3.98
C PHE A 23 13.65 -15.36 -3.89
N LEU A 24 13.12 -15.78 -2.75
CA LEU A 24 12.52 -17.12 -2.60
C LEU A 24 11.33 -17.31 -3.55
N GLY A 25 10.47 -16.30 -3.70
CA GLY A 25 9.39 -16.33 -4.69
C GLY A 25 9.89 -16.49 -6.13
N ALA A 26 10.98 -15.80 -6.47
CA ALA A 26 11.61 -15.94 -7.78
C ALA A 26 12.22 -17.32 -8.01
N ILE A 27 12.80 -17.92 -6.97
CA ILE A 27 13.29 -19.30 -7.00
C ILE A 27 12.13 -20.27 -7.24
N MET A 28 11.03 -20.15 -6.48
CA MET A 28 9.86 -21.03 -6.61
C MET A 28 9.30 -21.02 -8.03
N ALA A 29 9.26 -19.86 -8.67
CA ALA A 29 8.80 -19.74 -10.05
C ALA A 29 9.80 -20.34 -11.07
N ARG A 30 11.11 -20.17 -10.87
CA ARG A 30 12.13 -20.83 -11.71
C ARG A 30 12.06 -22.36 -11.65
N TYR A 31 11.75 -22.91 -10.48
CA TYR A 31 11.52 -24.34 -10.32
C TYR A 31 10.10 -24.79 -10.73
N LYS A 32 9.27 -23.90 -11.29
CA LYS A 32 7.88 -24.14 -11.70
C LYS A 32 6.97 -24.64 -10.58
N ILE A 33 7.34 -24.38 -9.32
CA ILE A 33 6.47 -24.61 -8.15
C ILE A 33 5.36 -23.55 -8.14
N LEU A 34 5.71 -22.30 -8.50
CA LEU A 34 4.78 -21.20 -8.65
C LEU A 34 4.86 -20.64 -10.09
N ASP A 35 4.27 -21.40 -11.02
CA ASP A 35 4.12 -20.98 -12.42
C ASP A 35 3.08 -19.86 -12.59
N LYS A 36 2.94 -19.31 -13.81
CA LYS A 36 1.96 -18.25 -14.10
C LYS A 36 0.53 -18.55 -13.61
N SER A 37 0.05 -19.79 -13.78
CA SER A 37 -1.28 -20.21 -13.31
C SER A 37 -1.36 -20.21 -11.77
N GLY A 38 -0.31 -20.71 -11.12
CA GLY A 38 -0.14 -20.66 -9.68
C GLY A 38 -0.08 -19.23 -9.15
N ALA A 39 0.65 -18.33 -9.81
CA ALA A 39 0.73 -16.90 -9.47
C ALA A 39 -0.64 -16.21 -9.59
N GLU A 40 -1.40 -16.50 -10.65
CA GLU A 40 -2.78 -16.00 -10.80
C GLU A 40 -3.71 -16.53 -9.70
N SER A 41 -3.58 -17.80 -9.33
CA SER A 41 -4.37 -18.43 -8.26
C SER A 41 -4.01 -17.84 -6.90
N LEU A 42 -2.71 -17.64 -6.62
CA LEU A 42 -2.21 -17.00 -5.41
C LEU A 42 -2.69 -15.56 -5.30
N SER A 43 -2.68 -14.81 -6.41
CA SER A 43 -3.24 -13.44 -6.46
C SER A 43 -4.73 -13.41 -6.09
N LYS A 44 -5.52 -14.35 -6.64
CA LYS A 44 -6.95 -14.48 -6.27
C LYS A 44 -7.13 -14.86 -4.81
N LEU A 45 -6.31 -15.76 -4.27
CA LEU A 45 -6.35 -16.14 -2.85
C LEU A 45 -6.06 -14.94 -1.94
N ILE A 46 -5.01 -14.17 -2.26
CA ILE A 46 -4.63 -12.96 -1.55
C ILE A 46 -5.81 -11.98 -1.50
N LEU A 47 -6.47 -11.73 -2.63
CA LEU A 47 -7.55 -10.73 -2.70
C LEU A 47 -8.86 -11.18 -2.06
N ASN A 48 -9.22 -12.45 -2.20
CA ASN A 48 -10.54 -12.93 -1.79
C ASN A 48 -10.56 -13.46 -0.35
N LEU A 49 -9.39 -13.75 0.25
CA LEU A 49 -9.30 -14.29 1.59
C LEU A 49 -8.26 -13.59 2.46
N LEU A 50 -6.98 -13.56 2.03
CA LEU A 50 -5.90 -13.15 2.94
C LEU A 50 -5.94 -11.66 3.29
N LEU A 51 -6.07 -10.78 2.29
CA LEU A 51 -6.20 -9.34 2.50
C LEU A 51 -7.51 -8.97 3.23
N PRO A 52 -8.69 -9.51 2.87
CA PRO A 52 -9.90 -9.29 3.65
C PRO A 52 -9.74 -9.70 5.12
N ALA A 53 -9.16 -10.87 5.39
CA ALA A 53 -8.93 -11.34 6.75
C ALA A 53 -7.96 -10.42 7.52
N LEU A 54 -6.85 -10.00 6.87
CA LEU A 54 -5.91 -9.03 7.44
C LEU A 54 -6.63 -7.72 7.76
N LEU A 55 -7.25 -7.06 6.77
CA LEU A 55 -7.90 -5.76 6.98
C LEU A 55 -9.04 -5.82 8.01
N PHE A 56 -9.82 -6.90 8.04
CA PHE A 56 -10.87 -7.08 9.02
C PHE A 56 -10.29 -7.17 10.44
N THR A 57 -9.37 -8.10 10.65
CA THR A 57 -8.84 -8.39 11.99
C THR A 57 -7.99 -7.25 12.53
N GLU A 58 -7.22 -6.62 11.66
CA GLU A 58 -6.39 -5.49 12.03
C GLU A 58 -7.23 -4.25 12.35
N MET A 59 -8.26 -3.94 11.56
CA MET A 59 -9.19 -2.85 11.89
C MET A 59 -9.97 -3.13 13.19
N MET A 60 -10.35 -4.38 13.44
CA MET A 60 -11.04 -4.75 14.69
C MET A 60 -10.18 -4.49 15.92
N LYS A 61 -8.86 -4.70 15.83
CA LYS A 61 -7.91 -4.45 16.92
C LYS A 61 -7.60 -2.95 17.05
N SER A 62 -7.26 -2.30 15.93
CA SER A 62 -6.74 -0.94 15.91
C SER A 62 -7.78 0.14 16.17
N LEU A 63 -9.06 -0.10 15.87
CA LEU A 63 -10.07 0.93 16.05
C LEU A 63 -10.54 0.99 17.51
N ASP A 64 -10.02 1.95 18.26
CA ASP A 64 -10.53 2.33 19.57
C ASP A 64 -11.16 3.72 19.54
N ILE A 65 -12.24 3.92 20.31
CA ILE A 65 -12.92 5.22 20.41
C ILE A 65 -12.00 6.25 21.09
N THR A 66 -11.07 5.76 21.91
CA THR A 66 -10.08 6.58 22.62
C THR A 66 -9.02 7.20 21.69
N GLU A 67 -8.74 6.58 20.53
CA GLU A 67 -7.76 7.04 19.53
C GLU A 67 -8.42 7.74 18.31
N PHE A 68 -9.67 8.20 18.46
CA PHE A 68 -10.43 8.79 17.35
C PHE A 68 -9.75 10.04 16.75
N GLU A 69 -8.97 10.77 17.55
CA GLU A 69 -8.20 11.92 17.08
C GLU A 69 -7.14 11.51 16.05
N ASP A 70 -6.33 10.49 16.35
CA ASP A 70 -5.32 9.96 15.44
C ASP A 70 -5.95 9.40 14.16
N PHE A 71 -7.13 8.77 14.26
CA PHE A 71 -7.88 8.30 13.10
C PHE A 71 -8.26 9.45 12.15
N GLY A 72 -8.79 10.56 12.69
CA GLY A 72 -9.14 11.75 11.93
C GLY A 72 -7.91 12.40 11.28
N ILE A 73 -6.81 12.50 12.02
CA ILE A 73 -5.54 13.01 11.51
C ILE A 73 -5.04 12.11 10.36
N ILE A 74 -4.99 10.79 10.55
CA ILE A 74 -4.55 9.85 9.52
C ILE A 74 -5.41 9.98 8.25
N PHE A 75 -6.73 10.14 8.37
CA PHE A 75 -7.60 10.36 7.22
C PHE A 75 -7.23 11.61 6.42
N ILE A 76 -6.95 12.72 7.12
CA ILE A 76 -6.52 13.98 6.51
C ILE A 76 -5.18 13.77 5.78
N TYR A 77 -4.21 13.13 6.42
CA TYR A 77 -2.92 12.83 5.82
C TYR A 77 -3.03 11.91 4.60
N CYS A 78 -3.90 10.88 4.65
CA CYS A 78 -4.20 10.02 3.52
C CYS A 78 -4.74 10.82 2.32
N THR A 79 -5.64 11.76 2.59
CA THR A 79 -6.26 12.60 1.56
C THR A 79 -5.22 13.51 0.90
N PHE A 80 -4.40 14.20 1.70
CA PHE A 80 -3.32 15.04 1.19
C PHE A 80 -2.27 14.23 0.42
N HIS A 81 -1.91 13.05 0.92
CA HIS A 81 -1.01 12.14 0.23
C HIS A 81 -1.47 11.89 -1.20
N ILE A 82 -2.71 11.43 -1.37
CA ILE A 82 -3.22 11.03 -2.68
C ILE A 82 -3.36 12.23 -3.60
N PHE A 83 -3.81 13.37 -3.08
CA PHE A 83 -3.94 14.59 -3.86
C PHE A 83 -2.56 15.08 -4.35
N ILE A 84 -1.57 15.18 -3.46
CA ILE A 84 -0.22 15.62 -3.80
C ILE A 84 0.45 14.62 -4.73
N GLY A 85 0.33 13.32 -4.47
CA GLY A 85 0.88 12.29 -5.34
C GLY A 85 0.28 12.32 -6.75
N CYS A 86 -1.03 12.56 -6.86
CA CYS A 86 -1.68 12.79 -8.16
C CYS A 86 -1.14 14.06 -8.84
N ALA A 87 -0.97 15.16 -8.10
CA ALA A 87 -0.44 16.42 -8.63
C ALA A 87 1.00 16.25 -9.12
N VAL A 88 1.88 15.64 -8.32
CA VAL A 88 3.27 15.32 -8.69
C VAL A 88 3.29 14.44 -9.95
N GLY A 89 2.49 13.37 -9.98
CA GLY A 89 2.43 12.49 -11.14
C GLY A 89 1.92 13.18 -12.40
N TRP A 90 0.96 14.10 -12.27
CA TRP A 90 0.47 14.91 -13.39
C TRP A 90 1.55 15.86 -13.91
N VAL A 91 2.28 16.55 -13.04
CA VAL A 91 3.39 17.43 -13.44
C VAL A 91 4.48 16.61 -14.16
N LEU A 92 4.89 15.49 -13.59
CA LEU A 92 5.92 14.62 -14.15
C LEU A 92 5.49 13.96 -15.48
N SER A 93 4.20 13.68 -15.67
CA SER A 93 3.70 13.15 -16.94
C SER A 93 3.79 14.19 -18.08
N LYS A 94 3.68 15.49 -17.75
CA LYS A 94 3.88 16.58 -18.72
C LYS A 94 5.33 16.67 -19.18
N LEU A 95 6.30 16.50 -18.28
CA LEU A 95 7.72 16.51 -18.61
C LEU A 95 8.12 15.39 -19.59
N THR A 96 7.34 14.31 -19.64
CA THR A 96 7.61 13.15 -20.49
C THR A 96 6.67 13.06 -21.70
N SER A 97 5.79 14.04 -21.89
CA SER A 97 4.78 14.08 -22.96
C SER A 97 3.94 12.78 -23.02
N ALA A 98 3.51 12.28 -21.87
CA ALA A 98 2.70 11.07 -21.77
C ALA A 98 1.29 11.28 -22.36
N ASN A 99 0.78 10.29 -23.12
CA ASN A 99 -0.62 10.26 -23.54
C ASN A 99 -1.56 10.10 -22.33
N LYS A 100 -2.89 10.14 -22.53
CA LYS A 100 -3.82 10.14 -21.39
C LYS A 100 -3.75 8.88 -20.54
N ASN A 101 -3.68 7.70 -21.15
CA ASN A 101 -3.59 6.42 -20.42
C ASN A 101 -2.27 6.31 -19.64
N MET A 102 -1.16 6.77 -20.21
CA MET A 102 0.15 6.78 -19.55
C MET A 102 0.21 7.83 -18.44
N THR A 103 -0.38 9.00 -18.64
CA THR A 103 -0.51 10.02 -17.58
C THR A 103 -1.26 9.45 -16.38
N ASN A 104 -2.38 8.77 -16.61
CA ASN A 104 -3.16 8.14 -15.55
C ASN A 104 -2.35 7.03 -14.84
N LEU A 105 -1.56 6.25 -15.59
CA LEU A 105 -0.66 5.24 -15.00
C LEU A 105 0.44 5.87 -14.13
N ILE A 106 1.09 6.95 -14.60
CA ILE A 106 2.13 7.67 -13.86
C ILE A 106 1.54 8.26 -12.57
N MET A 107 0.40 8.94 -12.67
CA MET A 107 -0.32 9.48 -11.52
C MET A 107 -0.71 8.39 -10.52
N ALA A 108 -1.33 7.29 -10.99
CA ALA A 108 -1.71 6.18 -10.12
C ALA A 108 -0.50 5.57 -9.42
N SER A 109 0.59 5.37 -10.18
CA SER A 109 1.81 4.81 -9.63
C SER A 109 2.30 5.71 -8.51
N ILE A 110 2.50 7.00 -8.73
CA ILE A 110 3.04 7.94 -7.74
C ILE A 110 2.10 8.21 -6.56
N ALA A 111 0.78 8.19 -6.74
CA ALA A 111 -0.18 8.51 -5.68
C ALA A 111 -0.51 7.36 -4.72
N PHE A 112 -0.32 6.10 -5.13
CA PHE A 112 -0.81 4.95 -4.35
C PHE A 112 0.32 4.00 -3.95
N GLN A 113 0.83 4.16 -2.73
CA GLN A 113 1.90 3.33 -2.15
C GLN A 113 1.37 2.00 -1.66
N ASP A 114 2.26 1.02 -1.59
CA ASP A 114 2.04 -0.17 -0.79
C ASP A 114 1.99 0.24 0.67
N THR A 115 0.85 -0.01 1.29
CA THR A 115 0.61 0.24 2.71
C THR A 115 0.53 -1.06 3.50
N THR A 116 0.57 -2.21 2.80
CA THR A 116 0.28 -3.51 3.39
C THR A 116 1.55 -4.30 3.71
N ALA A 117 2.35 -4.66 2.72
CA ALA A 117 3.43 -5.60 2.98
C ALA A 117 4.63 -4.90 3.60
N ILE A 118 5.15 -3.88 2.91
CA ILE A 118 6.45 -3.30 3.27
C ILE A 118 6.36 -2.42 4.53
N PRO A 119 5.43 -1.46 4.67
CA PRO A 119 5.37 -0.63 5.87
C PRO A 119 5.13 -1.42 7.16
N LEU A 120 4.37 -2.52 7.12
CA LEU A 120 4.20 -3.40 8.28
C LEU A 120 5.49 -4.10 8.67
N ILE A 121 6.25 -4.62 7.69
CA ILE A 121 7.57 -5.22 7.96
C ILE A 121 8.50 -4.18 8.61
N PHE A 122 8.50 -2.94 8.12
CA PHE A 122 9.30 -1.88 8.72
C PHE A 122 8.81 -1.52 10.13
N ALA A 123 7.51 -1.43 10.38
CA ALA A 123 6.97 -1.19 11.72
C ALA A 123 7.43 -2.27 12.72
N GLU A 124 7.39 -3.55 12.32
CA GLU A 124 7.87 -4.67 13.13
C GLU A 124 9.39 -4.63 13.37
N VAL A 125 10.19 -4.38 12.33
CA VAL A 125 11.65 -4.35 12.43
C VAL A 125 12.13 -3.17 13.28
N LEU A 126 11.51 -2.01 13.11
CA LEU A 126 11.82 -0.82 13.88
C LEU A 126 11.45 -1.01 15.35
N GLY A 127 10.27 -1.56 15.66
CA GLY A 127 9.83 -1.78 17.03
C GLY A 127 10.67 -2.78 17.84
N ARG A 128 11.52 -3.60 17.18
CA ARG A 128 12.50 -4.48 17.84
C ARG A 128 13.87 -3.84 18.01
N SER A 129 14.04 -2.59 17.57
CA SER A 129 15.32 -1.91 17.57
C SER A 129 15.53 -1.05 18.80
N ASP A 130 16.79 -0.91 19.21
CA ASP A 130 17.14 -0.02 20.31
C ASP A 130 16.92 1.47 19.97
N VAL A 131 16.87 1.82 18.68
CA VAL A 131 16.67 3.21 18.22
C VAL A 131 15.31 3.75 18.65
N THR A 132 14.28 2.90 18.64
CA THR A 132 12.90 3.29 18.99
C THR A 132 12.57 3.06 20.47
N ASN A 133 13.51 2.61 21.30
CA ASN A 133 13.31 2.39 22.74
C ASN A 133 12.73 3.59 23.51
N PRO A 134 12.97 4.87 23.13
CA PRO A 134 12.29 5.98 23.78
C PRO A 134 10.76 5.93 23.70
N ASP A 135 10.20 5.20 22.73
CA ASP A 135 8.77 4.97 22.56
C ASP A 135 8.46 3.49 22.86
N SER A 136 8.11 3.17 24.12
CA SER A 136 8.03 1.78 24.63
C SER A 136 7.05 0.88 23.89
N ASN A 137 6.01 1.45 23.28
CA ASN A 137 4.98 0.72 22.52
C ASN A 137 5.10 0.92 21.00
N PHE A 138 6.26 1.40 20.51
CA PHE A 138 6.46 1.77 19.11
C PHE A 138 5.89 0.74 18.12
N GLN A 139 6.17 -0.55 18.33
CA GLN A 139 5.75 -1.59 17.40
C GLN A 139 4.23 -1.67 17.27
N GLU A 140 3.52 -1.64 18.40
CA GLU A 140 2.06 -1.79 18.44
C GLU A 140 1.38 -0.58 17.81
N ASP A 141 1.82 0.62 18.22
CA ASP A 141 1.31 1.89 17.71
C ASP A 141 1.59 2.05 16.20
N ALA A 142 2.83 1.80 15.76
CA ALA A 142 3.19 1.92 14.35
C ALA A 142 2.43 0.93 13.47
N VAL A 143 2.26 -0.31 13.92
CA VAL A 143 1.42 -1.30 13.22
C VAL A 143 -0.02 -0.80 13.15
N SER A 144 -0.60 -0.35 14.26
CA SER A 144 -1.96 0.22 14.30
C SER A 144 -2.15 1.36 13.30
N PHE A 145 -1.25 2.35 13.31
CA PHE A 145 -1.31 3.49 12.40
C PHE A 145 -1.18 3.08 10.93
N VAL A 146 -0.26 2.18 10.59
CA VAL A 146 -0.10 1.67 9.21
C VAL A 146 -1.35 0.94 8.73
N LEU A 147 -2.03 0.21 9.61
CA LEU A 147 -3.26 -0.52 9.29
C LEU A 147 -4.45 0.43 9.07
N ILE A 148 -4.62 1.42 9.93
CA ILE A 148 -5.61 2.48 9.76
C ILE A 148 -5.36 3.22 8.43
N TYR A 149 -4.10 3.58 8.16
CA TYR A 149 -3.70 4.22 6.91
C TYR A 149 -4.04 3.35 5.69
N THR A 150 -3.76 2.04 5.78
CA THR A 150 -4.05 1.07 4.72
C THR A 150 -5.52 1.03 4.36
N VAL A 151 -6.40 1.11 5.34
CA VAL A 151 -7.84 1.07 5.13
C VAL A 151 -8.29 2.24 4.28
N PHE A 152 -7.92 3.47 4.66
CA PHE A 152 -8.30 4.65 3.90
C PHE A 152 -7.73 4.63 2.49
N VAL A 153 -6.44 4.31 2.37
CA VAL A 153 -5.80 4.20 1.07
C VAL A 153 -6.43 3.11 0.22
N THR A 154 -6.89 2.00 0.81
CA THR A 154 -7.62 0.95 0.07
C THR A 154 -8.93 1.51 -0.49
N VAL A 155 -9.71 2.25 0.30
CA VAL A 155 -10.92 2.92 -0.20
C VAL A 155 -10.58 3.86 -1.36
N PHE A 156 -9.54 4.68 -1.23
CA PHE A 156 -9.12 5.57 -2.31
C PHE A 156 -8.58 4.84 -3.56
N LYS A 157 -7.84 3.74 -3.40
CA LYS A 157 -7.36 2.92 -4.53
C LYS A 157 -8.54 2.44 -5.38
N TRP A 158 -9.55 1.89 -4.72
CA TRP A 158 -10.69 1.31 -5.41
C TRP A 158 -11.73 2.33 -5.87
N THR A 159 -11.68 3.56 -5.37
CA THR A 159 -12.53 4.66 -5.87
C THR A 159 -11.80 5.52 -6.92
N VAL A 160 -10.69 6.14 -6.53
CA VAL A 160 -9.93 7.09 -7.34
C VAL A 160 -9.05 6.38 -8.37
N ALA A 161 -8.17 5.45 -7.94
CA ALA A 161 -7.27 4.78 -8.87
C ALA A 161 -8.03 3.91 -9.89
N TYR A 162 -9.08 3.23 -9.43
CA TYR A 162 -10.01 2.47 -10.29
C TYR A 162 -10.61 3.36 -11.38
N GLY A 163 -11.20 4.50 -11.02
CA GLY A 163 -11.75 5.44 -11.99
C GLY A 163 -10.69 5.98 -12.96
N MET A 164 -9.51 6.30 -12.43
CA MET A 164 -8.39 6.87 -13.20
C MET A 164 -7.78 5.88 -14.20
N LEU A 165 -7.69 4.59 -13.87
CA LEU A 165 -7.04 3.59 -14.72
C LEU A 165 -7.96 2.97 -15.79
N LYS A 166 -9.22 3.42 -15.89
CA LYS A 166 -10.12 3.05 -16.97
C LYS A 166 -9.54 3.49 -18.33
N LYS A 167 -9.66 2.62 -19.35
CA LYS A 167 -9.18 2.89 -20.71
C LYS A 167 -9.83 4.15 -21.29
N VAL A 168 -9.01 5.12 -21.66
CA VAL A 168 -9.41 6.31 -22.41
C VAL A 168 -9.20 6.04 -23.90
N HIS A 169 -10.25 6.19 -24.71
CA HIS A 169 -10.18 6.09 -26.16
C HIS A 169 -9.97 7.51 -26.72
N GLU A 170 -8.78 7.80 -27.23
CA GLU A 170 -8.50 9.07 -27.91
C GLU A 170 -9.02 8.96 -29.35
N GLY A 171 -10.21 9.53 -29.61
CA GLY A 171 -10.74 9.70 -30.97
C GLY A 171 -12.23 9.38 -31.14
N SER A 172 -13.10 10.35 -30.86
CA SER A 172 -14.38 10.52 -31.56
C SER A 172 -15.02 11.89 -31.26
N LEU A 173 -14.48 12.96 -31.86
CA LEU A 173 -15.23 14.23 -32.01
C LEU A 173 -16.54 14.07 -32.83
N LEU A 174 -16.81 12.88 -33.36
CA LEU A 174 -18.03 12.52 -34.11
C LEU A 174 -18.82 11.36 -33.48
N GLY A 175 -18.47 10.89 -32.28
CA GLY A 175 -19.14 9.74 -31.62
C GLY A 175 -20.22 10.11 -30.60
N ASP A 176 -20.24 11.37 -30.16
CA ASP A 176 -21.14 11.84 -29.10
C ASP A 176 -22.60 12.05 -29.53
N ILE A 177 -22.99 11.64 -30.75
CA ILE A 177 -24.40 11.64 -31.20
C ILE A 177 -25.05 10.25 -31.08
N GLY A 178 -24.33 9.22 -30.61
CA GLY A 178 -24.80 7.83 -30.66
C GLY A 178 -24.92 7.05 -29.34
N GLU A 179 -24.12 7.38 -28.32
CA GLU A 179 -24.27 6.70 -27.02
C GLU A 179 -25.15 7.55 -26.11
N ILE A 180 -26.38 7.09 -25.91
CA ILE A 180 -27.17 7.48 -24.74
C ILE A 180 -26.28 7.21 -23.53
N GLN A 181 -25.70 8.26 -22.94
CA GLN A 181 -25.08 8.20 -21.63
C GLN A 181 -26.20 7.88 -20.63
N VAL A 182 -26.52 6.61 -20.49
CA VAL A 182 -27.35 6.13 -19.39
C VAL A 182 -26.60 6.56 -18.14
N LYS A 183 -27.14 7.57 -17.45
CA LYS A 183 -26.61 8.09 -16.19
C LYS A 183 -26.60 6.91 -15.22
N LYS A 184 -25.47 6.21 -15.14
CA LYS A 184 -25.38 4.96 -14.38
C LYS A 184 -25.65 5.31 -12.93
N SER A 185 -26.63 4.63 -12.34
CA SER A 185 -27.02 4.86 -10.94
C SER A 185 -25.81 4.75 -10.03
N PHE A 186 -25.72 5.63 -9.02
CA PHE A 186 -24.65 5.63 -8.01
C PHE A 186 -24.38 4.22 -7.46
N TRP A 187 -25.44 3.45 -7.20
CA TRP A 187 -25.39 2.07 -6.73
C TRP A 187 -24.68 1.11 -7.67
N TRP A 188 -24.79 1.32 -8.99
CA TRP A 188 -24.08 0.51 -9.99
C TRP A 188 -22.58 0.78 -9.97
N THR A 189 -22.18 2.04 -9.79
CA THR A 189 -20.78 2.44 -9.66
C THR A 189 -20.17 1.92 -8.36
N MET A 190 -20.90 2.04 -7.25
CA MET A 190 -20.49 1.48 -5.95
C MET A 190 -20.28 -0.02 -6.02
N ARG A 191 -21.22 -0.79 -6.58
CA ARG A 191 -21.08 -2.25 -6.75
C ARG A 191 -19.86 -2.67 -7.56
N LYS A 192 -19.37 -1.85 -8.48
CA LYS A 192 -18.16 -2.14 -9.27
C LYS A 192 -16.85 -1.87 -8.55
N ILE A 193 -16.88 -0.93 -7.62
CA ILE A 193 -15.73 -0.51 -6.82
C ILE A 193 -15.54 -1.46 -5.63
N MET A 194 -16.64 -1.99 -5.08
CA MET A 194 -16.60 -2.90 -3.94
C MET A 194 -15.95 -4.23 -4.30
N ASN A 195 -14.85 -4.53 -3.61
CA ASN A 195 -14.14 -5.81 -3.64
C ASN A 195 -14.10 -6.42 -2.22
N PRO A 196 -13.72 -7.69 -2.06
CA PRO A 196 -13.69 -8.34 -0.74
C PRO A 196 -12.90 -7.56 0.33
N PRO A 197 -11.72 -6.98 0.04
CA PRO A 197 -10.99 -6.13 0.97
C PRO A 197 -11.80 -4.93 1.51
N ILE A 198 -12.57 -4.25 0.66
CA ILE A 198 -13.43 -3.14 1.06
C ILE A 198 -14.59 -3.65 1.93
N TYR A 199 -15.25 -4.76 1.55
CA TYR A 199 -16.34 -5.32 2.37
C TYR A 199 -15.85 -5.68 3.78
N ALA A 200 -14.71 -6.34 3.89
CA ALA A 200 -14.09 -6.67 5.17
C ALA A 200 -13.83 -5.43 6.02
N THR A 201 -13.26 -4.40 5.41
CA THR A 201 -12.95 -3.12 6.07
C THR A 201 -14.22 -2.37 6.52
N LEU A 202 -15.25 -2.31 5.67
CA LEU A 202 -16.50 -1.64 6.01
C LEU A 202 -17.29 -2.41 7.07
N ALA A 203 -17.17 -3.75 7.11
CA ALA A 203 -17.81 -4.58 8.11
C ALA A 203 -17.11 -4.49 9.47
N SER A 204 -15.78 -4.33 9.51
CA SER A 204 -15.05 -4.24 10.78
C SER A 204 -15.31 -2.95 11.54
N ILE A 205 -15.46 -1.80 10.86
CA ILE A 205 -15.68 -0.49 11.51
C ILE A 205 -16.86 -0.51 12.52
N PRO A 206 -18.11 -0.85 12.13
CA PRO A 206 -19.22 -0.85 13.09
C PRO A 206 -19.05 -1.91 14.17
N LEU A 207 -18.41 -3.04 13.87
CA LEU A 207 -18.16 -4.10 14.86
C LEU A 207 -17.10 -3.68 15.89
N ALA A 208 -16.10 -2.91 15.48
CA ALA A 208 -15.04 -2.41 16.34
C ALA A 208 -15.49 -1.21 17.17
N LEU A 209 -16.33 -0.33 16.61
CA LEU A 209 -16.87 0.85 17.31
C LEU A 209 -17.91 0.51 18.38
N ILE A 210 -18.43 -0.72 18.43
CA ILE A 210 -19.33 -1.16 19.50
C ILE A 210 -18.48 -1.87 20.57
N PRO A 211 -18.22 -1.24 21.74
CA PRO A 211 -17.31 -1.80 22.74
C PRO A 211 -17.70 -3.20 23.18
N PHE A 212 -19.01 -3.47 23.28
CA PHE A 212 -19.51 -4.80 23.63
C PHE A 212 -19.08 -5.88 22.63
N LEU A 213 -19.15 -5.62 21.33
CA LEU A 213 -18.76 -6.58 20.30
C LEU A 213 -17.23 -6.74 20.26
N LYS A 214 -16.50 -5.63 20.32
CA LYS A 214 -15.03 -5.67 20.36
C LYS A 214 -14.54 -6.48 21.57
N GLN A 215 -15.04 -6.17 22.77
CA GLN A 215 -14.54 -6.76 24.03
C GLN A 215 -15.07 -8.17 24.28
N TYR A 216 -16.38 -8.41 24.19
CA TYR A 216 -16.96 -9.69 24.61
C TYR A 216 -17.16 -10.69 23.47
N VAL A 217 -17.09 -10.24 22.21
CA VAL A 217 -17.32 -11.12 21.06
C VAL A 217 -16.04 -11.43 20.30
N PHE A 218 -15.13 -10.48 20.07
CA PHE A 218 -14.03 -10.67 19.12
C PHE A 218 -12.60 -10.58 19.65
N CYS A 219 -12.22 -9.53 20.38
CA CYS A 219 -10.80 -9.17 20.54
C CYS A 219 -10.19 -9.47 21.91
N GLU A 220 -10.92 -9.22 23.01
CA GLU A 220 -10.33 -9.33 24.35
C GLU A 220 -10.23 -10.78 24.83
N SER A 221 -9.33 -11.02 25.77
CA SER A 221 -9.19 -12.34 26.40
C SER A 221 -10.52 -12.79 27.02
N GLY A 222 -11.01 -13.96 26.59
CA GLY A 222 -12.31 -14.50 27.02
C GLY A 222 -13.50 -14.12 26.15
N ALA A 223 -13.31 -13.34 25.07
CA ALA A 223 -14.35 -13.13 24.07
C ALA A 223 -14.76 -14.43 23.37
N VAL A 224 -16.04 -14.53 22.99
CA VAL A 224 -16.63 -15.73 22.40
C VAL A 224 -15.85 -16.25 21.18
N PHE A 225 -15.38 -15.35 20.31
CA PHE A 225 -14.67 -15.68 19.08
C PHE A 225 -13.17 -15.38 19.09
N ALA A 226 -12.63 -14.81 20.18
CA ALA A 226 -11.23 -14.37 20.25
C ALA A 226 -10.25 -15.50 19.93
N ASP A 227 -10.31 -16.58 20.70
CA ASP A 227 -9.37 -17.70 20.60
C ASP A 227 -9.71 -18.73 19.51
N ASN A 228 -10.77 -18.49 18.71
CA ASN A 228 -11.22 -19.41 17.66
C ASN A 228 -11.29 -18.73 16.27
N VAL A 229 -12.45 -18.22 15.87
CA VAL A 229 -12.70 -17.63 14.55
C VAL A 229 -11.84 -16.39 14.34
N PHE A 230 -11.74 -15.51 15.33
CA PHE A 230 -10.93 -14.31 15.20
C PHE A 230 -9.44 -14.65 15.11
N SER A 231 -8.92 -15.50 15.99
CA SER A 231 -7.54 -16.01 15.91
C SER A 231 -7.23 -16.73 14.59
N ALA A 232 -8.19 -17.50 14.04
CA ALA A 232 -8.05 -18.13 12.73
C ALA A 232 -7.94 -17.08 11.61
N LEU A 233 -8.79 -16.04 11.63
CA LEU A 233 -8.72 -14.94 10.68
C LEU A 233 -7.40 -14.16 10.81
N VAL A 234 -6.92 -13.93 12.03
CA VAL A 234 -5.62 -13.28 12.29
C VAL A 234 -4.50 -14.13 11.69
N THR A 235 -4.53 -15.44 11.91
CA THR A 235 -3.51 -16.38 11.40
C THR A 235 -3.49 -16.38 9.87
N VAL A 236 -4.66 -16.44 9.23
CA VAL A 236 -4.78 -16.36 7.76
C VAL A 236 -4.32 -14.99 7.25
N GLY A 237 -4.75 -13.90 7.89
CA GLY A 237 -4.41 -12.53 7.51
C GLY A 237 -2.90 -12.26 7.55
N LYS A 238 -2.20 -12.73 8.59
CA LYS A 238 -0.74 -12.59 8.74
C LYS A 238 0.07 -13.20 7.59
N THR A 239 -0.49 -14.17 6.86
CA THR A 239 0.17 -14.74 5.67
C THR A 239 0.13 -13.83 4.44
N ALA A 240 -0.72 -12.78 4.43
CA ALA A 240 -0.90 -11.92 3.27
C ALA A 240 0.39 -11.19 2.87
N SER A 241 1.06 -10.51 3.81
CA SER A 241 2.29 -9.75 3.55
C SER A 241 3.42 -10.61 2.92
N PRO A 242 3.84 -11.74 3.52
CA PRO A 242 4.88 -12.57 2.93
C PRO A 242 4.45 -13.21 1.60
N LEU A 243 3.19 -13.64 1.45
CA LEU A 243 2.73 -14.22 0.18
C LEU A 243 2.61 -13.20 -0.95
N ILE A 244 2.32 -11.93 -0.65
CA ILE A 244 2.41 -10.83 -1.61
C ILE A 244 3.86 -10.66 -2.09
N CYS A 245 4.84 -10.74 -1.19
CA CYS A 245 6.26 -10.69 -1.56
C CYS A 245 6.70 -11.91 -2.40
N VAL A 246 6.20 -13.11 -2.08
CA VAL A 246 6.43 -14.33 -2.89
C VAL A 246 5.84 -14.18 -4.29
N LEU A 247 4.59 -13.70 -4.39
CA LEU A 247 3.93 -13.44 -5.68
C LEU A 247 4.69 -12.41 -6.50
N LEU A 248 5.17 -11.34 -5.87
CA LEU A 248 6.04 -10.36 -6.50
C LEU A 248 7.29 -11.04 -7.06
N GLY A 249 8.02 -11.81 -6.25
CA GLY A 249 9.19 -12.57 -6.68
C GLY A 249 8.96 -13.49 -7.88
N SER A 250 7.85 -14.23 -7.87
CA SER A 250 7.43 -15.07 -8.98
C SER A 250 7.26 -14.26 -10.27
N ASN A 251 6.53 -13.14 -10.21
CA ASN A 251 6.38 -12.23 -11.35
C ASN A 251 7.72 -11.65 -11.83
N LEU A 252 8.66 -11.32 -10.93
CA LEU A 252 10.00 -10.84 -11.31
C LEU A 252 10.79 -11.89 -12.09
N SER A 253 10.62 -13.18 -11.75
CA SER A 253 11.40 -14.27 -12.34
C SER A 253 11.05 -14.55 -13.80
N GLU A 254 9.78 -14.35 -14.17
CA GLU A 254 9.30 -14.49 -15.55
C GLU A 254 9.64 -13.25 -16.40
N GLY A 255 10.11 -12.18 -15.77
CA GLY A 255 10.33 -10.90 -16.42
C GLY A 255 9.04 -10.10 -16.57
N TYR A 256 9.00 -9.20 -17.56
CA TYR A 256 7.78 -8.48 -17.91
C TYR A 256 7.29 -8.90 -19.30
N PRO A 257 5.99 -8.78 -19.60
CA PRO A 257 5.45 -9.16 -20.89
C PRO A 257 6.16 -8.44 -22.04
N PRO A 258 6.53 -9.13 -23.15
CA PRO A 258 7.19 -8.50 -24.30
C PRO A 258 6.37 -7.36 -24.93
N THR A 259 5.06 -7.37 -24.69
CA THR A 259 4.07 -6.38 -25.11
C THR A 259 4.11 -5.07 -24.31
N ALA A 260 4.90 -4.99 -23.23
CA ALA A 260 5.05 -3.78 -22.42
C ALA A 260 5.82 -2.68 -23.19
N ASP A 261 5.08 -1.69 -23.68
CA ASP A 261 5.54 -0.60 -24.54
C ASP A 261 5.88 0.70 -23.80
N ILE A 262 5.84 0.70 -22.46
CA ILE A 262 6.22 1.87 -21.65
C ILE A 262 7.67 2.30 -21.89
N ALA A 263 7.85 3.59 -22.18
CA ALA A 263 9.15 4.18 -22.47
C ALA A 263 9.97 4.38 -21.19
N LYS A 264 11.30 4.27 -21.31
CA LYS A 264 12.24 4.42 -20.18
C LYS A 264 12.07 5.74 -19.42
N LYS A 265 11.76 6.84 -20.13
CA LYS A 265 11.50 8.15 -19.52
C LYS A 265 10.29 8.15 -18.57
N HIS A 266 9.23 7.40 -18.90
CA HIS A 266 8.03 7.29 -18.05
C HIS A 266 8.33 6.50 -16.78
N ILE A 267 9.11 5.42 -16.91
CA ILE A 267 9.58 4.64 -15.76
C ILE A 267 10.46 5.51 -14.86
N ALA A 268 11.42 6.25 -15.44
CA ALA A 268 12.32 7.11 -14.68
C ALA A 268 11.58 8.17 -13.86
N VAL A 269 10.54 8.82 -14.42
CA VAL A 269 9.75 9.79 -13.64
C VAL A 269 8.85 9.14 -12.60
N ILE A 270 8.36 7.92 -12.82
CA ILE A 270 7.63 7.17 -11.79
C ILE A 270 8.56 6.89 -10.62
N LEU A 271 9.77 6.35 -10.87
CA LEU A 271 10.76 6.06 -9.84
C LEU A 271 11.18 7.33 -9.10
N PHE A 272 11.52 8.40 -9.84
CA PHE A 272 11.91 9.67 -9.22
C PHE A 272 10.78 10.26 -8.36
N GLY A 273 9.54 10.28 -8.88
CA GLY A 273 8.38 10.71 -8.13
C GLY A 273 8.19 9.90 -6.86
N LYS A 274 8.32 8.57 -6.94
CA LYS A 274 8.08 7.67 -5.81
C LYS A 274 9.20 7.59 -4.79
N GLU A 275 10.41 7.34 -5.24
CA GLU A 275 11.55 7.02 -4.37
C GLU A 275 12.28 8.28 -3.89
N VAL A 276 11.95 9.46 -4.42
CA VAL A 276 12.56 10.73 -4.02
C VAL A 276 11.50 11.77 -3.62
N ILE A 277 10.60 12.15 -4.52
CA ILE A 277 9.67 13.26 -4.25
C ILE A 277 8.69 12.90 -3.13
N MET A 278 8.04 11.72 -3.19
CA MET A 278 7.07 11.34 -2.16
C MET A 278 7.69 11.27 -0.74
N PRO A 279 8.81 10.58 -0.48
CA PRO A 279 9.44 10.62 0.84
C PRO A 279 9.82 12.04 1.30
N LEU A 280 10.27 12.92 0.40
CA LEU A 280 10.49 14.34 0.73
C LEU A 280 9.20 15.06 1.14
N VAL A 281 8.09 14.79 0.45
CA VAL A 281 6.76 15.30 0.83
C VAL A 281 6.35 14.75 2.20
N GLY A 282 6.55 13.45 2.44
CA GLY A 282 6.27 12.83 3.73
C GLY A 282 7.06 13.48 4.86
N LEU A 283 8.35 13.72 4.65
CA LEU A 283 9.20 14.45 5.60
C LEU A 283 8.71 15.88 5.84
N GLY A 284 8.36 16.61 4.78
CA GLY A 284 7.88 17.99 4.89
C GLY A 284 6.56 18.12 5.64
N ILE A 285 5.62 17.19 5.41
CA ILE A 285 4.28 17.25 6.04
C ILE A 285 4.29 16.59 7.41
N ALA A 286 4.58 15.28 7.49
CA ALA A 286 4.51 14.53 8.74
C ALA A 286 5.67 14.85 9.68
N GLY A 287 6.91 14.92 9.15
CA GLY A 287 8.06 15.35 9.93
C GLY A 287 7.90 16.80 10.42
N GLY A 288 7.46 17.71 9.54
CA GLY A 288 7.12 19.08 9.92
C GLY A 288 6.08 19.15 11.05
N ALA A 289 4.96 18.44 10.92
CA ALA A 289 3.91 18.42 11.92
C ALA A 289 4.37 17.87 13.28
N TYR A 290 5.28 16.90 13.30
CA TYR A 290 5.93 16.44 14.54
C TYR A 290 6.73 17.58 15.20
N PHE A 291 7.57 18.30 14.45
CA PHE A 291 8.35 19.41 15.01
C PHE A 291 7.49 20.58 15.51
N TYR A 292 6.30 20.77 14.94
CA TYR A 292 5.30 21.73 15.43
C TYR A 292 4.42 21.19 16.57
N GLY A 293 4.63 19.94 17.01
CA GLY A 293 3.87 19.33 18.11
C GLY A 293 2.43 18.96 17.77
N ILE A 294 2.10 18.81 16.49
CA ILE A 294 0.74 18.46 16.01
C ILE A 294 0.48 16.96 16.12
N ILE A 295 1.48 16.13 15.81
CA ILE A 295 1.38 14.67 15.82
C ILE A 295 2.51 14.04 16.63
N GLY A 296 2.25 12.85 17.18
CA GLY A 296 3.26 12.05 17.89
C GLY A 296 4.36 11.53 16.96
N ARG A 297 5.52 11.21 17.56
CA ARG A 297 6.71 10.73 16.84
C ARG A 297 6.46 9.44 16.07
N VAL A 298 5.80 8.47 16.71
CA VAL A 298 5.50 7.16 16.11
C VAL A 298 4.56 7.29 14.90
N LEU A 299 3.53 8.15 15.01
CA LEU A 299 2.62 8.46 13.90
C LEU A 299 3.37 9.12 12.74
N ALA A 300 4.24 10.10 13.03
CA ALA A 300 5.05 10.75 12.00
C ALA A 300 5.94 9.76 11.25
N ILE A 301 6.65 8.88 11.97
CA ILE A 301 7.50 7.85 11.37
C ILE A 301 6.69 6.88 10.53
N SER A 302 5.53 6.43 11.03
CA SER A 302 4.63 5.53 10.32
C SER A 302 4.17 6.11 8.98
N ILE A 303 3.77 7.39 8.97
CA ILE A 303 3.39 8.09 7.73
C ILE A 303 4.60 8.24 6.80
N MET A 304 5.76 8.65 7.30
CA MET A 304 6.96 8.84 6.46
C MET A 304 7.44 7.54 5.79
N ILE A 305 7.42 6.41 6.50
CA ILE A 305 7.78 5.10 5.94
C ILE A 305 6.80 4.69 4.82
N ILE A 306 5.49 4.96 5.00
CA ILE A 306 4.51 4.72 3.94
C ILE A 306 4.82 5.56 2.71
N TYR A 307 5.20 6.84 2.87
CA TYR A 307 5.56 7.70 1.74
C TYR A 307 6.82 7.25 1.00
N ALA A 308 7.79 6.67 1.72
CA ALA A 308 9.00 6.07 1.14
C ALA A 308 8.74 4.72 0.45
N GLY A 309 7.59 4.08 0.70
CA GLY A 309 7.23 2.78 0.13
C GLY A 309 7.00 2.79 -1.39
N PRO A 310 7.16 1.64 -2.05
CA PRO A 310 6.93 1.51 -3.49
C PRO A 310 5.44 1.60 -3.84
N THR A 311 5.12 1.60 -5.13
CA THR A 311 3.73 1.58 -5.63
C THR A 311 2.99 0.29 -5.25
N SER A 312 1.76 0.42 -4.77
CA SER A 312 0.88 -0.69 -4.38
C SER A 312 0.64 -1.71 -5.49
N LEU A 313 0.89 -2.99 -5.22
CA LEU A 313 0.58 -4.10 -6.15
C LEU A 313 -0.91 -4.22 -6.52
N GLN A 314 -1.81 -3.69 -5.70
CA GLN A 314 -3.25 -3.66 -6.02
C GLN A 314 -3.56 -2.89 -7.32
N LEU A 315 -2.71 -1.97 -7.79
CA LEU A 315 -2.98 -1.28 -9.06
C LEU A 315 -2.86 -2.24 -10.27
N LEU A 316 -2.02 -3.28 -10.22
CA LEU A 316 -1.99 -4.30 -11.28
C LEU A 316 -3.35 -5.01 -11.40
N MET A 317 -4.01 -5.25 -10.27
CA MET A 317 -5.35 -5.84 -10.25
C MET A 317 -6.41 -4.91 -10.84
N ILE A 318 -6.30 -3.62 -10.57
CA ILE A 318 -7.15 -2.59 -11.17
C ILE A 318 -6.92 -2.53 -12.69
N CYS A 319 -5.66 -2.47 -13.13
CA CYS A 319 -5.29 -2.52 -14.55
C CYS A 319 -5.81 -3.78 -15.24
N THR A 320 -5.72 -4.94 -14.57
CA THR A 320 -6.20 -6.24 -15.07
C THR A 320 -7.71 -6.22 -15.24
N THR A 321 -8.43 -5.67 -14.25
CA THR A 321 -9.89 -5.52 -14.28
C THR A 321 -10.34 -4.63 -15.44
N HIS A 322 -9.60 -3.55 -15.71
CA HIS A 322 -9.87 -2.66 -16.83
C HIS A 322 -9.31 -3.11 -18.18
N LYS A 323 -8.51 -4.19 -18.21
CA LYS A 323 -7.73 -4.61 -19.38
C LYS A 323 -6.96 -3.43 -20.00
N ASN A 324 -6.35 -2.60 -19.16
CA ASN A 324 -5.65 -1.37 -19.56
C ASN A 324 -4.32 -1.25 -18.81
N GLN A 325 -3.23 -0.98 -19.54
CA GLN A 325 -1.88 -0.77 -18.97
C GLN A 325 -1.31 -1.94 -18.14
N VAL A 326 -1.86 -3.16 -18.25
CA VAL A 326 -1.46 -4.34 -17.47
C VAL A 326 0.02 -4.67 -17.63
N ASP A 327 0.49 -4.72 -18.87
CA ASP A 327 1.88 -5.08 -19.17
C ASP A 327 2.85 -3.97 -18.73
N ASN A 328 2.43 -2.71 -18.91
CA ASN A 328 3.22 -1.54 -18.54
C ASN A 328 3.40 -1.41 -17.03
N ILE A 329 2.33 -1.60 -16.25
CA ILE A 329 2.43 -1.57 -14.79
C ILE A 329 3.25 -2.73 -14.25
N SER A 330 3.16 -3.91 -14.88
CA SER A 330 4.00 -5.08 -14.53
C SER A 330 5.49 -4.77 -14.71
N LYS A 331 5.86 -4.12 -15.83
CA LYS A 331 7.25 -3.69 -16.07
C LYS A 331 7.72 -2.62 -15.08
N VAL A 332 6.86 -1.66 -14.74
CA VAL A 332 7.16 -0.63 -13.71
C VAL A 332 7.41 -1.31 -12.37
N TYR A 333 6.56 -2.25 -11.96
CA TYR A 333 6.74 -2.98 -10.71
C TYR A 333 8.04 -3.75 -10.68
N LEU A 334 8.38 -4.44 -11.77
CA LEU A 334 9.59 -5.23 -11.81
C LEU A 334 10.82 -4.37 -11.51
N ILE A 335 10.91 -3.21 -12.14
CA ILE A 335 12.05 -2.30 -11.96
C ILE A 335 11.98 -1.66 -10.58
N MET A 336 10.84 -1.10 -10.20
CA MET A 336 10.67 -0.34 -8.96
C MET A 336 10.88 -1.20 -7.71
N TYR A 337 10.38 -2.43 -7.65
CA TYR A 337 10.57 -3.26 -6.46
C TYR A 337 12.00 -3.79 -6.33
N VAL A 338 12.73 -3.92 -7.45
CA VAL A 338 14.17 -4.21 -7.43
C VAL A 338 14.96 -3.00 -6.92
N THR A 339 14.56 -1.78 -7.29
CA THR A 339 15.26 -0.55 -6.86
C THR A 339 14.88 -0.10 -5.46
N ALA A 340 13.63 -0.32 -5.02
CA ALA A 340 13.05 0.30 -3.82
C ALA A 340 13.78 -0.01 -2.51
N ALA A 341 14.43 -1.17 -2.39
CA ALA A 341 15.08 -1.58 -1.15
C ALA A 341 16.16 -0.59 -0.67
N ILE A 342 16.92 0.03 -1.59
CA ILE A 342 17.99 0.97 -1.24
C ILE A 342 17.42 2.34 -0.85
N PRO A 343 16.60 3.02 -1.67
CA PRO A 343 15.98 4.29 -1.28
C PRO A 343 15.17 4.18 0.00
N MET A 344 14.43 3.10 0.20
CA MET A 344 13.67 2.89 1.43
C MET A 344 14.58 2.81 2.65
N ALA A 345 15.66 2.04 2.59
CA ALA A 345 16.59 1.96 3.72
C ALA A 345 17.23 3.32 4.04
N LEU A 346 17.61 4.09 3.00
CA LEU A 346 18.19 5.42 3.16
C LEU A 346 17.18 6.41 3.76
N TRP A 347 15.94 6.42 3.27
CA TRP A 347 14.90 7.31 3.80
C TRP A 347 14.53 6.96 5.23
N THR A 348 14.32 5.68 5.55
CA THR A 348 14.03 5.25 6.92
C THR A 348 15.19 5.63 7.86
N MET A 349 16.43 5.42 7.45
CA MET A 349 17.60 5.86 8.22
C MET A 349 17.58 7.37 8.46
N CYS A 350 17.33 8.17 7.44
CA CYS A 350 17.21 9.62 7.57
C CYS A 350 16.07 10.02 8.53
N PHE A 351 14.91 9.37 8.44
CA PHE A 351 13.77 9.66 9.32
C PHE A 351 14.11 9.36 10.79
N LEU A 352 14.79 8.24 11.06
CA LEU A 352 15.19 7.89 12.42
C LEU A 352 16.19 8.89 12.99
N ILE A 353 17.23 9.26 12.23
CA ILE A 353 18.24 10.25 12.65
C ILE A 353 17.63 11.63 12.93
N LEU A 354 16.54 11.97 12.24
CA LEU A 354 15.89 13.27 12.40
C LEU A 354 14.95 13.32 13.60
N LEU A 355 14.33 12.20 13.97
CA LEU A 355 13.28 12.15 14.99
C LEU A 355 13.73 11.49 16.30
N TYR A 356 14.87 10.80 16.33
CA TYR A 356 15.54 10.26 17.51
C TYR A 356 16.97 10.79 17.57
#